data_AF-A0A821VSW6-F1
#
_entry.id   AF-A0A821VSW6-F1
#
_cell.length_a   1.000
_cell.length_b   1.000
_cell.length_c   1.000
_cell.angle_alpha   90.00
_cell.angle_beta   90.00
_cell.angle_gamma   90.00
#
_symmetry.space_group_name_H-M   'P 1'
#
loop_
_entity.id
_entity.type
_entity.pdbx_description
1 polymer ?
#
loop_
_entity_poly.entity_id
_entity_poly.type
_entity_poly.pdbx_seq_one_letter_code
_entity_poly.pdbx_strand_id
1 'polypeptide(L)'
;SKKESYFGKTPFLIDPGAAIKAMTAGKLIDVEFMNGCKIKDPDESGFSVAIELARSADIVILFGGLDQSIEGESVDHTSISVPDIQLSLIRQLEKVVRSPIHVVIISDSGLDLTYIRDSPQFGSLIWMGYGGQSDGLAISNVVFDQYNPGGRLPI
;
A
#
# COMPACT_ATOMS: atom_id res chain seq x y z
N SER A 1 5.96 3.43 28.84
CA SER A 1 6.21 4.28 27.67
C SER A 1 5.86 3.48 26.45
N LYS A 2 5.12 4.03 25.48
CA LYS A 2 5.04 3.40 24.15
C LYS A 2 6.43 3.53 23.57
N LYS A 3 7.13 2.41 23.43
CA LYS A 3 8.38 2.38 22.66
C LYS A 3 7.97 2.40 21.19
N GLU A 4 7.79 3.61 20.67
CA GLU A 4 7.76 3.82 19.22
C GLU A 4 9.15 3.46 18.65
N SER A 5 9.21 3.08 17.38
CA SER A 5 10.47 2.74 16.72
C SER A 5 11.49 3.89 16.78
N TYR A 6 12.74 3.62 16.43
CA TYR A 6 13.90 4.49 16.65
C TYR A 6 14.02 5.69 15.68
N PHE A 7 12.91 6.36 15.34
CA PHE A 7 12.92 7.55 14.48
C PHE A 7 12.84 8.85 15.30
N GLY A 8 13.62 9.86 14.88
CA GLY A 8 13.56 11.21 15.44
C GLY A 8 12.42 12.05 14.84
N LYS A 9 12.31 13.30 15.29
CA LYS A 9 11.37 14.26 14.68
C LYS A 9 11.80 14.54 13.23
N THR A 10 10.94 14.17 12.28
CA THR A 10 11.18 14.45 10.86
C THR A 10 10.86 15.90 10.50
N PRO A 11 11.63 16.58 9.63
CA PRO A 11 11.30 17.91 9.14
C PRO A 11 10.06 17.94 8.23
N PHE A 12 9.74 16.81 7.58
CA PHE A 12 8.57 16.65 6.73
C PHE A 12 8.20 15.17 6.57
N LEU A 13 7.01 14.88 6.05
CA LEU A 13 6.60 13.53 5.66
C LEU A 13 5.74 13.66 4.39
N ILE A 14 6.17 13.01 3.31
CA ILE A 14 5.44 13.03 2.04
C ILE A 14 4.57 11.78 1.96
N ASP A 15 3.26 11.98 2.07
CA ASP A 15 2.25 10.95 1.83
C ASP A 15 2.25 10.52 0.35
N PRO A 16 2.20 9.21 0.03
CA PRO A 16 2.14 8.72 -1.35
C PRO A 16 0.98 9.33 -2.13
N GLY A 17 -0.18 9.48 -1.51
CA GLY A 17 -1.34 10.04 -2.19
C GLY A 17 -1.13 11.53 -2.54
N ALA A 18 -0.61 12.30 -1.59
CA ALA A 18 -0.24 13.69 -1.84
C ALA A 18 0.78 13.83 -2.98
N ALA A 19 1.81 12.96 -3.01
CA ALA A 19 2.82 12.95 -4.07
C ALA A 19 2.24 12.59 -5.45
N ILE A 20 1.41 11.54 -5.53
CA ILE A 20 0.74 11.13 -6.77
C ILE A 20 -0.13 12.28 -7.30
N LYS A 21 -0.94 12.94 -6.45
CA LYS A 21 -1.74 14.11 -6.85
C LYS A 21 -0.89 15.26 -7.38
N ALA A 22 0.26 15.52 -6.75
CA ALA A 22 1.18 16.55 -7.24
C ALA A 22 1.76 16.20 -8.62
N MET A 23 2.07 14.91 -8.85
CA MET A 23 2.63 14.40 -10.10
C MET A 23 1.65 14.40 -11.28
N THR A 24 0.34 14.37 -10.98
CA THR A 24 -0.73 14.43 -11.97
C THR A 24 -1.32 15.83 -12.16
N ALA A 25 -0.90 16.82 -11.35
CA ALA A 25 -1.38 18.19 -11.47
C ALA A 25 -1.15 18.76 -12.88
N GLY A 26 -2.20 19.28 -13.50
CA GLY A 26 -2.17 19.83 -14.85
C GLY A 26 -2.16 18.78 -15.98
N LYS A 27 -2.28 17.49 -15.65
CA LYS A 27 -2.48 16.40 -16.61
C LYS A 27 -3.96 16.02 -16.68
N LEU A 28 -4.35 15.31 -17.74
CA LEU A 28 -5.68 14.72 -17.89
C LEU A 28 -5.75 13.37 -17.14
N ILE A 29 -5.43 13.40 -15.84
CA ILE A 29 -5.44 12.22 -14.96
C ILE A 29 -6.11 12.62 -13.65
N ASP A 30 -7.28 12.04 -13.39
CA ASP A 30 -7.98 12.21 -12.13
C ASP A 30 -7.47 11.22 -11.09
N VAL A 31 -7.26 11.70 -9.86
CA VAL A 31 -6.74 10.89 -8.76
C VAL A 31 -7.62 11.03 -7.54
N GLU A 32 -8.24 9.92 -7.16
CA GLU A 32 -9.03 9.81 -5.94
C GLU A 32 -8.33 8.89 -4.94
N PHE A 33 -8.47 9.24 -3.65
CA PHE A 33 -7.95 8.44 -2.55
C PHE A 33 -9.08 8.01 -1.65
N MET A 34 -9.10 6.73 -1.33
CA MET A 34 -10.00 6.20 -0.32
C MET A 34 -9.27 5.24 0.60
N ASN A 35 -9.53 5.39 1.90
CA ASN A 35 -9.13 4.41 2.88
C ASN A 35 -10.20 3.30 2.91
N GLY A 36 -9.87 2.13 2.39
CA GLY A 36 -10.79 0.99 2.38
C GLY A 36 -10.92 0.31 3.75
N CYS A 37 -9.81 0.17 4.48
CA CYS A 37 -9.78 -0.35 5.84
C CYS A 37 -8.48 0.05 6.56
N LYS A 38 -8.51 -0.01 7.89
CA LYS A 38 -7.29 0.14 8.69
C LYS A 38 -6.45 -1.14 8.63
N ILE A 39 -5.19 -1.03 9.06
CA ILE A 39 -4.18 -2.09 8.96
C ILE A 39 -4.63 -3.43 9.56
N LYS A 40 -5.31 -3.43 10.71
CA LYS A 40 -5.77 -4.66 11.40
C LYS A 40 -7.13 -4.56 12.08
N ASP A 41 -7.82 -3.44 11.91
CA ASP A 41 -9.14 -3.23 12.48
C ASP A 41 -10.16 -4.00 11.61
N PRO A 42 -10.99 -4.90 12.17
CA PRO A 42 -11.96 -5.67 11.39
C PRO A 42 -13.16 -4.85 10.88
N ASP A 43 -13.07 -3.52 10.92
CA ASP A 43 -14.08 -2.61 10.39
C ASP A 43 -14.11 -2.58 8.85
N GLU A 44 -15.16 -3.17 8.28
CA GLU A 44 -15.42 -3.22 6.84
C GLU A 44 -16.23 -2.01 6.31
N SER A 45 -16.54 -1.02 7.15
CA SER A 45 -17.41 0.10 6.76
C SER A 45 -16.91 0.91 5.55
N GLY A 46 -15.60 0.92 5.29
CA GLY A 46 -14.97 1.56 4.13
C GLY A 46 -15.00 0.74 2.83
N PHE A 47 -15.35 -0.56 2.90
CA PHE A 47 -15.23 -1.46 1.75
C PHE A 47 -16.11 -1.04 0.57
N SER A 48 -17.39 -0.76 0.82
CA SER A 48 -18.35 -0.47 -0.24
C SER A 48 -17.92 0.74 -1.07
N VAL A 49 -17.51 1.82 -0.40
CA VAL A 49 -17.08 3.05 -1.06
C VAL A 49 -15.77 2.84 -1.82
N ALA A 50 -14.80 2.15 -1.22
CA ALA A 50 -13.53 1.84 -1.88
C ALA A 50 -13.72 0.95 -3.12
N ILE A 51 -14.60 -0.04 -3.03
CA ILE A 51 -14.95 -0.94 -4.13
C ILE A 51 -15.61 -0.17 -5.27
N GLU A 52 -16.62 0.66 -4.99
CA GLU A 52 -17.31 1.42 -6.04
C GLU A 52 -16.37 2.39 -6.74
N LEU A 53 -15.48 3.06 -6.00
CA LEU A 53 -14.47 3.93 -6.58
C LEU A 53 -13.50 3.16 -7.49
N ALA A 54 -12.99 2.02 -7.00
CA ALA A 54 -12.06 1.18 -7.76
C ALA A 54 -12.70 0.59 -9.03
N ARG A 55 -14.01 0.33 -9.03
CA ARG A 55 -14.73 -0.19 -10.21
C ARG A 55 -14.76 0.79 -11.38
N SER A 56 -14.75 2.09 -11.10
CA SER A 56 -14.74 3.14 -12.13
C SER A 56 -13.33 3.59 -12.55
N ALA A 57 -12.29 3.13 -11.86
CA ALA A 57 -10.91 3.58 -12.11
C ALA A 57 -10.25 2.80 -13.25
N ASP A 58 -9.54 3.50 -14.13
CA ASP A 58 -8.73 2.88 -15.19
C ASP A 58 -7.52 2.10 -14.65
N ILE A 59 -7.02 2.50 -13.48
CA ILE A 59 -5.89 1.89 -12.76
C ILE A 59 -6.20 1.96 -11.26
N VAL A 60 -5.95 0.86 -10.54
CA VAL A 60 -6.08 0.82 -9.08
C VAL A 60 -4.70 0.59 -8.47
N ILE A 61 -4.31 1.41 -7.49
CA ILE A 61 -3.09 1.22 -6.69
C ILE A 61 -3.48 0.99 -5.24
N LEU A 62 -3.19 -0.19 -4.71
CA LEU A 62 -3.46 -0.57 -3.32
C LEU A 62 -2.20 -0.41 -2.49
N PHE A 63 -2.27 0.42 -1.46
CA PHE A 63 -1.25 0.52 -0.42
C PHE A 63 -1.70 -0.28 0.79
N GLY A 64 -0.88 -1.23 1.23
CA GLY A 64 -1.20 -2.10 2.37
C GLY A 64 0.05 -2.73 2.96
N GLY A 65 -0.14 -3.71 3.85
CA GLY A 65 0.94 -4.40 4.56
C GLY A 65 0.81 -4.25 6.08
N LEU A 66 1.95 -4.00 6.73
CA LEU A 66 2.08 -3.89 8.18
C LEU A 66 2.40 -2.46 8.62
N ASP A 67 2.34 -2.24 9.93
CA ASP A 67 2.82 -1.04 10.59
C ASP A 67 3.41 -1.39 11.96
N GLN A 68 3.87 -0.37 12.70
CA GLN A 68 4.42 -0.53 14.05
C GLN A 68 3.41 -1.06 15.09
N SER A 69 2.14 -1.19 14.73
CA SER A 69 1.15 -1.84 15.59
C SER A 69 1.18 -3.37 15.48
N ILE A 70 1.85 -3.93 14.46
CA ILE A 70 1.98 -5.37 14.21
C ILE A 70 3.42 -5.84 14.36
N GLU A 71 4.39 -5.05 13.91
CA GLU A 71 5.82 -5.38 13.98
C GLU A 71 6.59 -4.26 14.67
N GLY A 72 7.29 -4.58 15.75
CA GLY A 72 8.00 -3.55 16.51
C GLY A 72 8.72 -4.10 17.73
N GLU A 73 9.37 -3.21 18.48
CA GLU A 73 10.11 -3.63 19.68
C GLU A 73 9.13 -4.25 20.69
N SER A 74 9.44 -5.47 21.14
CA SER A 74 8.58 -6.26 22.05
C SER A 74 7.23 -6.64 21.44
N VAL A 75 7.09 -6.55 20.11
CA VAL A 75 5.90 -6.92 19.34
C VAL A 75 6.36 -7.83 18.20
N ASP A 76 6.49 -9.12 18.53
CA ASP A 76 6.67 -10.16 17.51
C ASP A 76 5.31 -10.51 16.92
N HIS A 77 5.19 -10.47 15.60
CA HIS A 77 4.01 -11.01 14.93
C HIS A 77 4.05 -12.55 14.90
N THR A 78 2.88 -13.18 14.98
CA THR A 78 2.76 -14.65 15.02
C THR A 78 2.40 -15.26 13.66
N SER A 79 2.25 -14.42 12.64
CA SER A 79 1.89 -14.81 11.28
C SER A 79 2.61 -13.93 10.28
N ILE A 80 3.01 -14.54 9.16
CA ILE A 80 3.55 -13.85 7.99
C ILE A 80 2.45 -13.47 6.98
N SER A 81 1.18 -13.70 7.29
CA SER A 81 0.09 -13.33 6.40
C SER A 81 -0.17 -11.83 6.42
N VAL A 82 -0.57 -11.28 5.26
CA VAL A 82 -1.21 -9.97 5.21
C VAL A 82 -2.44 -9.98 6.15
N PRO A 83 -2.70 -8.90 6.92
CA PRO A 83 -3.85 -8.85 7.81
C PRO A 83 -5.18 -9.20 7.12
N ASP A 84 -6.01 -10.01 7.78
CA ASP A 84 -7.21 -10.60 7.18
C ASP A 84 -8.18 -9.56 6.60
N ILE A 85 -8.35 -8.41 7.27
CA ILE A 85 -9.21 -7.32 6.78
C ILE A 85 -8.73 -6.82 5.40
N GLN A 86 -7.42 -6.68 5.21
CA GLN A 86 -6.86 -6.23 3.94
C GLN A 86 -7.03 -7.32 2.87
N LEU A 87 -6.81 -8.59 3.21
CA LEU A 87 -7.07 -9.71 2.28
C LEU A 87 -8.54 -9.81 1.89
N SER A 88 -9.47 -9.55 2.81
CA SER A 88 -10.90 -9.50 2.52
C SER A 88 -11.25 -8.40 1.52
N LEU A 89 -10.68 -7.20 1.68
CA LEU A 89 -10.87 -6.11 0.71
C LEU A 89 -10.27 -6.47 -0.65
N ILE A 90 -9.03 -6.98 -0.68
CA ILE A 90 -8.33 -7.39 -1.92
C ILE A 90 -9.15 -8.43 -2.68
N ARG A 91 -9.68 -9.45 -1.99
CA ARG A 91 -10.56 -10.48 -2.58
C ARG A 91 -11.85 -9.92 -3.15
N GLN A 92 -12.42 -8.89 -2.53
CA GLN A 92 -13.64 -8.26 -3.03
C GLN A 92 -13.36 -7.39 -4.26
N LEU A 93 -12.27 -6.61 -4.22
CA LEU A 93 -11.80 -5.82 -5.35
C LEU A 93 -11.51 -6.68 -6.58
N GLU A 94 -10.79 -7.79 -6.40
CA GLU A 94 -10.47 -8.71 -7.50
C GLU A 94 -11.71 -9.23 -8.25
N LYS A 95 -12.84 -9.41 -7.55
CA LYS A 95 -14.08 -9.91 -8.15
C LYS A 95 -14.79 -8.89 -9.05
N VAL A 96 -14.58 -7.60 -8.80
CA VAL A 96 -15.42 -6.52 -9.34
C VAL A 96 -14.66 -5.52 -10.19
N VAL A 97 -13.38 -5.31 -9.88
CA VAL A 97 -12.48 -4.42 -10.63
C VAL A 97 -12.05 -5.13 -11.91
N ARG A 98 -12.08 -4.41 -13.03
CA ARG A 98 -11.67 -4.92 -14.35
C ARG A 98 -10.32 -4.37 -14.80
N SER A 99 -9.93 -3.22 -14.28
CA SER A 99 -8.62 -2.62 -14.48
C SER A 99 -7.53 -3.37 -13.71
N PRO A 100 -6.28 -3.37 -14.19
CA PRO A 100 -5.16 -3.93 -13.45
C PRO A 100 -5.06 -3.33 -12.04
N ILE A 101 -4.84 -4.19 -11.05
CA ILE A 101 -4.59 -3.77 -9.67
C ILE A 101 -3.08 -3.83 -9.41
N HIS A 102 -2.48 -2.71 -9.02
CA HIS A 102 -1.08 -2.64 -8.61
C HIS A 102 -1.00 -2.57 -7.10
N VAL A 103 -0.14 -3.38 -6.48
CA VAL A 103 -0.04 -3.48 -5.03
C VAL A 103 1.30 -2.92 -4.56
N VAL A 104 1.26 -2.05 -3.55
CA VAL A 104 2.41 -1.54 -2.81
C VAL A 104 2.31 -2.07 -1.38
N ILE A 105 3.25 -2.93 -1.01
CA ILE A 105 3.36 -3.51 0.34
C ILE A 105 4.41 -2.74 1.13
N ILE A 106 3.98 -2.25 2.29
CA ILE A 106 4.78 -1.55 3.29
C ILE A 106 4.91 -2.50 4.48
N SER A 107 6.11 -3.00 4.74
CA SER A 107 6.44 -3.84 5.90
C SER A 107 7.96 -3.90 6.05
N ASP A 108 8.45 -4.10 7.27
CA ASP A 108 9.86 -4.43 7.51
C ASP A 108 10.11 -5.93 7.26
N SER A 109 9.17 -6.77 7.72
CA SER A 109 9.22 -8.21 7.56
C SER A 109 8.66 -8.69 6.21
N GLY A 110 9.01 -9.94 5.85
CA GLY A 110 8.43 -10.63 4.70
C GLY A 110 6.98 -11.04 4.96
N LEU A 111 6.14 -10.90 3.95
CA LEU A 111 4.73 -11.32 3.97
C LEU A 111 4.46 -12.43 2.94
N ASP A 112 3.54 -13.33 3.26
CA ASP A 112 2.96 -14.25 2.30
C ASP A 112 2.04 -13.48 1.33
N LEU A 113 2.55 -13.27 0.13
CA LEU A 113 1.88 -12.57 -0.96
C LEU A 113 1.48 -13.54 -2.09
N THR A 114 1.45 -14.84 -1.81
CA THR A 114 1.11 -15.91 -2.77
C THR A 114 -0.23 -15.66 -3.45
N TYR A 115 -1.24 -15.23 -2.69
CA TYR A 115 -2.56 -14.89 -3.23
C TYR A 115 -2.50 -13.81 -4.31
N ILE A 116 -1.72 -12.76 -4.08
CA ILE A 116 -1.58 -11.62 -5.00
C ILE A 116 -0.75 -12.05 -6.21
N ARG A 117 0.35 -12.79 -5.99
CA ARG A 117 1.25 -13.29 -7.03
C ARG A 117 0.55 -14.21 -8.03
N ASP A 118 -0.30 -15.11 -7.54
CA ASP A 118 -0.88 -16.18 -8.37
C ASP A 118 -2.17 -15.73 -9.10
N SER A 119 -2.73 -14.57 -8.74
CA SER A 119 -3.91 -14.02 -9.40
C SER A 119 -3.53 -13.14 -10.61
N PRO A 120 -4.17 -13.36 -11.78
CA PRO A 120 -3.90 -12.56 -12.97
C PRO A 120 -4.46 -11.13 -12.90
N GLN A 121 -5.27 -10.80 -11.89
CA GLN A 121 -5.84 -9.46 -11.72
C GLN A 121 -4.79 -8.43 -11.27
N PHE A 122 -3.72 -8.89 -10.63
CA PHE A 122 -2.67 -8.03 -10.10
C PHE A 122 -1.56 -7.81 -11.12
N GLY A 123 -1.43 -6.56 -11.60
CA GLY A 123 -0.48 -6.20 -12.65
C GLY A 123 0.94 -6.01 -12.15
N SER A 124 1.11 -5.62 -10.88
CA SER A 124 2.43 -5.51 -10.25
C SER A 124 2.35 -5.57 -8.72
N LEU A 125 3.48 -5.89 -8.12
CA LEU A 125 3.70 -5.92 -6.69
C LEU A 125 5.03 -5.21 -6.37
N ILE A 126 4.99 -4.20 -5.50
CA ILE A 126 6.15 -3.43 -5.05
C ILE A 126 6.27 -3.58 -3.54
N TRP A 127 7.43 -3.99 -3.05
CA TRP A 127 7.75 -3.93 -1.62
C TRP A 127 8.60 -2.68 -1.35
N MET A 128 8.13 -1.84 -0.44
CA MET A 128 8.73 -0.51 -0.20
C MET A 128 9.55 -0.44 1.09
N GLY A 129 9.37 -1.39 2.02
CA GLY A 129 9.90 -1.22 3.37
C GLY A 129 9.30 -0.01 4.07
N TYR A 130 10.05 0.58 5.00
CA TYR A 130 9.78 1.90 5.56
C TYR A 130 10.79 2.93 5.02
N GLY A 131 10.48 3.58 3.90
CA GLY A 131 11.40 4.47 3.17
C GLY A 131 11.55 5.89 3.75
N GLY A 132 10.92 6.17 4.89
CA GLY A 132 11.12 7.41 5.65
C GLY A 132 10.42 8.65 5.07
N GLN A 133 11.01 9.82 5.29
CA GLN A 133 10.32 11.11 5.11
C GLN A 133 9.92 11.46 3.66
N SER A 134 10.59 10.88 2.67
CA SER A 134 10.35 11.14 1.24
C SER A 134 9.74 9.94 0.51
N ASP A 135 9.22 8.96 1.24
CA ASP A 135 8.82 7.67 0.67
C ASP A 135 7.69 7.81 -0.36
N GLY A 136 6.71 8.68 -0.09
CA GLY A 136 5.65 8.99 -1.04
C GLY A 136 6.14 9.54 -2.37
N LEU A 137 7.22 10.34 -2.37
CA LEU A 137 7.84 10.81 -3.61
C LEU A 137 8.63 9.69 -4.30
N ALA A 138 9.34 8.85 -3.53
CA ALA A 138 10.11 7.74 -4.06
C ALA A 138 9.20 6.75 -4.83
N ILE A 139 8.10 6.32 -4.22
CA ILE A 139 7.14 5.43 -4.89
C ILE A 139 6.44 6.09 -6.07
N SER A 140 6.10 7.37 -5.96
CA SER A 140 5.50 8.11 -7.07
C SER A 140 6.45 8.18 -8.27
N ASN A 141 7.75 8.38 -8.06
CA ASN A 141 8.73 8.40 -9.13
C ASN A 141 8.84 7.04 -9.83
N VAL A 142 8.70 5.92 -9.10
CA VAL A 142 8.65 4.58 -9.70
C VAL A 142 7.37 4.37 -10.50
N VAL A 143 6.22 4.69 -9.91
CA VAL A 143 4.90 4.50 -10.55
C VAL A 143 4.77 5.32 -11.84
N PHE A 144 5.36 6.52 -11.89
CA PHE A 144 5.29 7.42 -13.05
C PHE A 144 6.55 7.37 -13.94
N ASP A 145 7.36 6.32 -13.85
CA ASP A 145 8.55 6.11 -14.70
C ASP A 145 9.56 7.28 -14.69
N GLN A 146 9.64 8.00 -13.57
CA GLN A 146 10.70 8.98 -13.32
C GLN A 146 11.95 8.32 -12.70
N TYR A 147 11.82 7.09 -12.24
CA TYR A 147 12.92 6.28 -11.73
C TYR A 147 12.69 4.80 -11.96
N ASN A 148 13.70 4.11 -12.48
CA ASN A 148 13.68 2.66 -12.66
C ASN A 148 14.14 1.97 -11.36
N PRO A 149 13.28 1.13 -10.72
CA PRO A 149 13.63 0.49 -9.45
C PRO A 149 14.78 -0.51 -9.63
N GLY A 150 15.80 -0.40 -8.79
CA GLY A 150 16.97 -1.30 -8.77
C GLY A 150 17.15 -2.11 -7.48
N GLY A 151 16.21 -2.00 -6.53
CA GLY A 151 16.24 -2.71 -5.26
C GLY A 151 16.05 -4.22 -5.41
N ARG A 152 16.52 -4.98 -4.41
CA ARG A 152 16.28 -6.42 -4.27
C ARG A 152 15.85 -6.71 -2.85
N LEU A 153 15.04 -7.75 -2.66
CA LEU A 153 14.71 -8.22 -1.32
C LEU A 153 16.00 -8.61 -0.58
N PRO A 154 16.24 -8.07 0.62
CA PRO A 154 17.44 -8.38 1.39
C PRO A 154 17.35 -9.71 2.14
N ILE A 155 16.16 -10.34 2.13
CA ILE A 155 15.80 -11.58 2.81
C ILE A 155 15.03 -12.50 1.87
#